data_AF-A0A497GFX5-F1
#
_entry.id   AF-A0A497GFX5-F1
#
_cell.length_a   1.000
_cell.length_b   1.000
_cell.length_c   1.000
_cell.angle_alpha   90.00
_cell.angle_beta   90.00
_cell.angle_gamma   90.00
#
_symmetry.space_group_name_H-M   'P 1'
#
loop_
_entity.id
_entity.type
_entity.pdbx_description
1 polymer ?
#
loop_
_entity_poly.entity_id
_entity_poly.type
_entity_poly.pdbx_seq_one_letter_code
_entity_poly.pdbx_strand_id
1 'polypeptide(L)'
;MIVHAPNGGPHMKLPSGKMLFECSGGEEGLKECLDKVKKEKLEGYLLLNSSEGKDLVTGQVVFQEGVPVLADLVVGSENISADDALERIVRYSLKPDSALQFRKIILGPLPDIEVDKRISEGSSIEEILKKIKREEEKRREEERKKEETLKELSALKEKGFNLPTLEKIEGAPLQEVLEYAERVKNALKR
;
A
#
# COMPACT_ATOMS: atom_id res chain seq x y z
N MET A 1 26.11 -23.90 8.65
CA MET A 1 25.76 -23.93 7.21
C MET A 1 25.71 -22.49 6.74
N ILE A 2 26.65 -22.10 5.89
CA ILE A 2 26.74 -20.77 5.31
C ILE A 2 25.99 -20.85 3.98
N VAL A 3 24.89 -20.11 3.85
CA VAL A 3 24.17 -19.97 2.59
C VAL A 3 24.78 -18.77 1.87
N HIS A 4 25.50 -19.01 0.78
CA HIS A 4 25.96 -17.97 -0.13
C HIS A 4 24.80 -17.56 -1.04
N ALA A 5 24.47 -16.26 -1.05
CA ALA A 5 23.66 -15.66 -2.10
C ALA A 5 24.58 -15.05 -3.18
N PRO A 6 24.30 -15.26 -4.47
CA PRO A 6 25.10 -14.68 -5.55
C PRO A 6 24.64 -13.26 -5.89
N ASN A 7 25.62 -12.40 -6.20
CA ASN A 7 25.53 -11.18 -7.00
C ASN A 7 24.76 -9.96 -6.43
N GLY A 8 25.52 -9.02 -5.84
CA GLY A 8 25.77 -7.71 -6.46
C GLY A 8 24.66 -6.64 -6.49
N GLY A 9 23.57 -6.76 -5.74
CA GLY A 9 22.66 -5.64 -5.46
C GLY A 9 23.19 -4.72 -4.34
N PRO A 10 22.66 -3.49 -4.15
CA PRO A 10 23.02 -2.66 -3.01
C PRO A 10 22.71 -3.42 -1.72
N HIS A 11 23.75 -3.99 -1.11
CA HIS A 11 23.64 -4.77 0.10
C HIS A 11 23.34 -3.83 1.26
N MET A 12 22.07 -3.76 1.66
CA MET A 12 21.66 -3.13 2.91
C MET A 12 22.22 -3.98 4.08
N LYS A 13 23.44 -3.68 4.52
CA LYS A 13 24.07 -4.28 5.70
C LYS A 13 23.61 -3.54 6.95
N LEU A 14 22.49 -3.97 7.50
CA LEU A 14 22.06 -3.49 8.81
C LEU A 14 22.64 -4.35 9.93
N PRO A 15 22.92 -3.77 11.11
CA PRO A 15 23.34 -4.52 12.28
C PRO A 15 22.30 -5.59 12.60
N SER A 16 22.78 -6.79 12.92
CA SER A 16 21.97 -7.96 13.28
C SER A 16 21.29 -7.73 14.64
N GLY A 17 20.25 -6.90 14.65
CA GLY A 17 19.39 -6.68 15.79
C GLY A 17 18.70 -7.98 16.21
N LYS A 18 18.47 -8.14 17.51
CA LYS A 18 17.75 -9.31 18.04
C LYS A 18 16.29 -9.22 17.61
N MET A 19 15.79 -10.24 16.92
CA MET A 19 14.36 -10.36 16.61
C MET A 19 13.57 -10.43 17.92
N LEU A 20 12.59 -9.54 18.08
CA LEU A 20 11.71 -9.54 19.24
C LEU A 20 10.43 -10.33 18.99
N PHE A 21 9.83 -10.12 17.83
CA PHE A 21 8.60 -10.79 17.41
C PHE A 21 8.43 -10.68 15.90
N GLU A 22 7.55 -11.54 15.39
CA GLU A 22 7.07 -11.52 14.02
C GLU A 22 5.57 -11.31 14.03
N CYS A 23 5.06 -10.68 13.00
CA CYS A 23 3.64 -10.46 12.80
C CYS A 23 3.27 -10.93 11.39
N SER A 24 2.06 -11.46 11.25
CA SER A 24 1.50 -11.70 9.93
C SER A 24 1.22 -10.37 9.23
N GLY A 25 1.30 -10.36 7.90
CA GLY A 25 0.69 -9.32 7.10
C GLY A 25 -0.83 -9.29 7.25
N GLY A 26 -1.45 -8.30 6.61
CA GLY A 26 -2.88 -8.02 6.77
C GLY A 26 -3.17 -6.97 7.83
N GLU A 27 -4.39 -6.45 7.82
CA GLU A 27 -4.80 -5.33 8.68
C GLU A 27 -4.62 -5.64 10.18
N GLU A 28 -5.09 -6.80 10.63
CA GLU A 28 -5.02 -7.19 12.04
C GLU A 28 -3.58 -7.40 12.50
N GLY A 29 -2.78 -8.11 11.72
CA GLY A 29 -1.38 -8.40 12.06
C GLY A 29 -0.50 -7.15 12.06
N LEU A 30 -0.69 -6.24 11.10
CA LEU A 30 -0.02 -4.94 11.10
C LEU A 30 -0.45 -4.11 12.31
N LYS A 31 -1.75 -4.07 12.63
CA LYS A 31 -2.25 -3.32 13.78
C LYS A 31 -1.66 -3.84 15.09
N GLU A 32 -1.68 -5.15 15.32
CA GLU A 32 -1.08 -5.76 16.50
C GLU A 32 0.42 -5.42 16.62
N CYS A 33 1.14 -5.49 15.50
CA CYS A 33 2.55 -5.12 15.43
C CYS A 33 2.78 -3.68 15.90
N LEU A 34 2.04 -2.73 15.34
CA LEU A 34 2.20 -1.30 15.61
C LEU A 34 1.74 -0.92 17.01
N ASP A 35 0.62 -1.50 17.48
CA ASP A 35 0.11 -1.28 18.83
C ASP A 35 1.14 -1.73 19.87
N LYS A 36 1.81 -2.86 19.64
CA LYS A 36 2.88 -3.35 20.49
C LYS A 36 4.08 -2.40 20.51
N VAL A 37 4.57 -1.99 19.34
CA VAL A 37 5.69 -1.05 19.19
C VAL A 37 5.42 0.27 19.92
N LYS A 38 4.21 0.83 19.75
CA LYS A 38 3.80 2.09 20.37
C LYS A 38 3.62 1.95 21.87
N LYS A 39 2.90 0.91 22.33
CA LYS A 39 2.60 0.71 23.76
C LYS A 39 3.85 0.43 24.58
N GLU A 40 4.78 -0.36 24.04
CA GLU A 40 6.05 -0.69 24.70
C GLU A 40 7.16 0.35 24.42
N LYS A 41 6.86 1.40 23.63
CA LYS A 41 7.82 2.43 23.21
C LYS A 41 9.10 1.85 22.63
N LEU A 42 8.95 0.86 21.76
CA LEU A 42 10.10 0.10 21.27
C LEU A 42 11.00 0.94 20.36
N GLU A 43 12.30 0.72 20.53
CA GLU A 43 13.35 1.18 19.63
C GLU A 43 13.84 0.00 18.79
N GLY A 44 13.90 0.20 17.48
CA GLY A 44 14.14 -0.90 16.57
C GLY A 44 13.84 -0.57 15.13
N TYR A 45 13.77 -1.60 14.31
CA TYR A 45 13.22 -1.49 12.98
C TYR A 45 12.23 -2.61 12.70
N LEU A 46 11.14 -2.26 12.02
CA LEU A 46 10.21 -3.18 11.41
C LEU A 46 10.72 -3.50 10.01
N LEU A 47 10.96 -4.78 9.73
CA LEU A 47 11.23 -5.28 8.38
C LEU A 47 9.94 -5.79 7.76
N LEU A 48 9.75 -5.44 6.49
CA LEU A 48 8.73 -5.97 5.61
C LEU A 48 9.40 -6.80 4.52
N ASN A 49 8.89 -8.00 4.28
CA ASN A 49 9.12 -8.73 3.03
C ASN A 49 7.78 -9.02 2.38
N SER A 50 7.63 -8.65 1.12
CA SER A 50 6.42 -8.86 0.32
C SER A 50 6.79 -9.09 -1.15
N SER A 51 5.79 -9.20 -2.01
CA SER A 51 5.97 -9.33 -3.45
C SER A 51 5.08 -8.37 -4.24
N GLU A 52 5.56 -7.95 -5.40
CA GLU A 52 4.77 -7.24 -6.40
C GLU A 52 5.00 -7.87 -7.78
N GLY A 53 4.03 -8.65 -8.26
CA GLY A 53 4.20 -9.41 -9.49
C GLY A 53 5.36 -10.40 -9.37
N LYS A 54 6.47 -10.12 -10.06
CA LYS A 54 7.70 -10.93 -10.01
C LYS A 54 8.79 -10.31 -9.12
N ASP A 55 8.59 -9.08 -8.67
CA ASP A 55 9.59 -8.33 -7.93
C ASP A 55 9.47 -8.59 -6.43
N LEU A 56 10.63 -8.75 -5.78
CA LEU A 56 10.73 -8.80 -4.33
C LEU A 56 10.61 -7.38 -3.78
N VAL A 57 9.82 -7.23 -2.72
CA VAL A 57 9.66 -5.98 -1.99
C VAL A 57 10.25 -6.15 -0.60
N THR A 58 11.25 -5.33 -0.27
CA THR A 58 11.87 -5.32 1.06
C THR A 58 11.82 -3.91 1.62
N GLY A 59 11.13 -3.74 2.74
CA GLY A 59 10.95 -2.45 3.40
C GLY A 59 11.48 -2.44 4.81
N GLN A 60 11.83 -1.25 5.29
CA GLN A 60 12.18 -1.01 6.68
C GLN A 60 11.56 0.28 7.20
N VAL A 61 11.11 0.24 8.46
CA VAL A 61 10.72 1.43 9.22
C VAL A 61 11.46 1.41 10.53
N VAL A 62 12.25 2.44 10.79
CA VAL A 62 12.98 2.62 12.05
C VAL A 62 12.06 3.32 13.04
N PHE A 63 12.00 2.80 14.26
CA PHE A 63 11.22 3.35 15.36
C PHE A 63 12.13 3.83 16.49
N GLN A 64 11.82 5.02 17.02
CA GLN A 64 12.38 5.55 18.26
C GLN A 64 11.24 5.87 19.22
N GLU A 65 11.31 5.34 20.45
CA GLU A 65 10.25 5.44 21.46
C GLU A 65 8.84 5.06 20.93
N GLY A 66 8.76 4.10 20.01
CA GLY A 66 7.52 3.67 19.37
C GLY A 66 6.99 4.58 18.26
N VAL A 67 7.75 5.61 17.85
CA VAL A 67 7.41 6.54 16.77
C VAL A 67 8.28 6.23 15.54
N PRO A 68 7.70 6.14 14.34
CA PRO A 68 8.49 5.94 13.12
C PRO A 68 9.30 7.20 12.81
N VAL A 69 10.60 7.03 12.54
CA VAL A 69 11.55 8.14 12.31
C VAL A 69 12.27 8.06 10.97
N LEU A 70 12.53 6.86 10.46
CA LEU A 70 13.09 6.64 9.13
C LEU A 70 12.30 5.57 8.40
N ALA A 71 12.20 5.67 7.08
CA ALA A 71 11.68 4.60 6.25
C ALA A 71 12.47 4.47 4.95
N ASP A 72 12.62 3.22 4.49
CA ASP A 72 13.31 2.89 3.25
C ASP A 72 12.70 1.63 2.64
N LEU A 73 12.58 1.60 1.33
CA LEU A 73 11.88 0.56 0.60
C LEU A 73 12.60 0.27 -0.71
N VAL A 74 12.84 -1.02 -0.95
CA VAL A 74 13.35 -1.54 -2.21
C VAL A 74 12.25 -2.33 -2.90
N VAL A 75 11.96 -1.96 -4.15
CA VAL A 75 11.07 -2.71 -5.05
C VAL A 75 11.87 -3.08 -6.30
N GLY A 76 12.27 -4.35 -6.42
CA GLY A 76 13.18 -4.77 -7.49
C GLY A 76 14.51 -3.99 -7.43
N SER A 77 14.74 -3.08 -8.38
CA SER A 77 15.92 -2.20 -8.42
C SER A 77 15.66 -0.76 -7.96
N GLU A 78 14.41 -0.39 -7.69
CA GLU A 78 14.04 0.96 -7.24
C GLU A 78 14.26 1.09 -5.73
N ASN A 79 14.82 2.22 -5.29
CA ASN A 79 14.89 2.62 -3.88
C ASN A 79 13.99 3.83 -3.65
N ILE A 80 13.21 3.79 -2.57
CA ILE A 80 12.24 4.80 -2.16
C ILE A 80 12.46 5.02 -0.69
N SER A 81 12.45 6.27 -0.23
CA SER A 81 12.78 6.60 1.17
C SER A 81 11.75 7.56 1.78
N ALA A 82 11.90 7.82 3.08
CA ALA A 82 11.09 8.77 3.84
C ALA A 82 9.57 8.50 3.78
N ASP A 83 8.74 9.54 3.68
CA ASP A 83 7.28 9.44 3.73
C ASP A 83 6.69 8.55 2.63
N ASP A 84 7.26 8.59 1.43
CA ASP A 84 6.84 7.76 0.30
C ASP A 84 7.11 6.27 0.58
N ALA A 85 8.25 5.97 1.20
CA ALA A 85 8.56 4.62 1.65
C ALA A 85 7.61 4.17 2.75
N LEU A 86 7.33 5.04 3.73
CA LEU A 86 6.42 4.72 4.83
C LEU A 86 5.03 4.37 4.29
N GLU A 87 4.47 5.17 3.39
CA GLU A 87 3.16 4.90 2.79
C GLU A 87 3.14 3.57 2.05
N ARG A 88 4.14 3.31 1.20
CA ARG A 88 4.20 2.06 0.44
C ARG A 88 4.41 0.85 1.34
N ILE A 89 5.27 0.93 2.36
CA ILE A 89 5.49 -0.13 3.34
C ILE A 89 4.17 -0.48 4.03
N VAL A 90 3.38 0.51 4.45
CA VAL A 90 2.07 0.26 5.06
C VAL A 90 1.15 -0.46 4.08
N ARG A 91 1.08 -0.04 2.80
CA ARG A 91 0.26 -0.72 1.78
C ARG A 91 0.66 -2.17 1.57
N TYR A 92 1.96 -2.46 1.44
CA TYR A 92 2.43 -3.84 1.29
C TYR A 92 2.18 -4.66 2.56
N SER A 93 2.33 -4.06 3.73
CA SER A 93 2.09 -4.73 5.02
C SER A 93 0.64 -5.18 5.19
N LEU A 94 -0.32 -4.51 4.52
CA LEU A 94 -1.73 -4.91 4.50
C LEU A 94 -2.01 -6.15 3.63
N LYS A 95 -1.05 -6.62 2.82
CA LYS A 95 -1.22 -7.86 2.07
C LYS A 95 -1.11 -9.06 3.02
N PRO A 96 -2.02 -10.06 2.93
CA PRO A 96 -2.00 -11.21 3.84
C PRO A 96 -0.73 -12.07 3.79
N ASP A 97 -0.06 -12.10 2.64
CA ASP A 97 1.16 -12.87 2.38
C ASP A 97 2.45 -12.14 2.80
N SER A 98 2.34 -10.89 3.26
CA SER A 98 3.49 -10.14 3.74
C SER A 98 4.03 -10.70 5.06
N ALA A 99 5.35 -10.72 5.19
CA ALA A 99 6.04 -11.08 6.42
C ALA A 99 6.59 -9.83 7.11
N LEU A 100 6.20 -9.64 8.37
CA LEU A 100 6.64 -8.52 9.21
C LEU A 100 7.51 -9.01 10.36
N GLN A 101 8.68 -8.41 10.56
CA GLN A 101 9.57 -8.74 11.67
C GLN A 101 10.02 -7.48 12.40
N PHE A 102 9.82 -7.42 13.72
CA PHE A 102 10.40 -6.34 14.52
C PHE A 102 11.71 -6.78 15.16
N ARG A 103 12.76 -6.00 14.93
CA ARG A 103 14.10 -6.25 15.46
C ARG A 103 14.53 -5.12 16.36
N LYS A 104 14.93 -5.45 17.58
CA LYS A 104 15.45 -4.48 18.54
C LYS A 104 16.86 -4.07 18.17
N ILE A 105 17.08 -2.77 18.17
CA ILE A 105 18.39 -2.13 18.15
C ILE A 105 18.34 -0.99 19.16
N ILE A 106 19.43 -0.79 19.90
CA ILE A 106 19.63 0.45 20.65
C ILE A 106 20.12 1.46 19.62
N LEU A 107 19.24 2.35 19.20
CA LEU A 107 19.59 3.41 18.26
C LEU A 107 20.29 4.50 19.07
N GLY A 108 21.57 4.74 18.78
CA GLY A 108 22.19 6.00 19.16
C GLY A 108 21.56 7.18 18.41
N PRO A 109 22.09 8.41 18.55
CA PRO A 109 21.69 9.51 17.69
C PRO A 109 21.85 9.11 16.22
N LEU A 110 20.79 9.27 15.44
CA LEU A 110 20.81 8.95 14.01
C LEU A 110 21.80 9.88 13.29
N PRO A 111 22.73 9.34 12.48
CA PRO A 111 23.68 10.16 11.74
C PRO A 111 22.95 11.12 10.78
N ASP A 112 23.53 12.30 10.58
CA ASP A 112 23.01 13.32 9.64
C ASP A 112 22.93 12.84 8.18
N ILE A 113 23.57 11.71 7.86
CA ILE A 113 23.57 11.12 6.52
C ILE A 113 22.20 10.52 6.17
N GLU A 114 21.32 10.25 7.14
CA GLU A 114 20.00 9.63 6.92
C GLU A 114 18.87 10.66 6.74
N VAL A 115 19.20 11.94 6.51
CA VAL A 115 18.20 13.02 6.36
C VAL A 115 17.23 12.75 5.20
N ASP A 116 17.69 12.16 4.10
CA ASP A 116 16.88 11.77 2.95
C ASP A 116 15.88 10.64 3.24
N LYS A 117 16.08 9.92 4.35
CA LYS A 117 15.21 8.82 4.80
C LYS A 117 14.29 9.23 5.96
N ARG A 118 14.45 10.45 6.48
CA ARG A 118 13.66 10.95 7.61
C ARG A 118 12.21 11.14 7.22
N ILE A 119 11.36 10.56 8.05
CA ILE A 119 9.92 10.75 7.99
C ILE A 119 9.60 12.16 8.51
N SER A 120 8.74 12.88 7.81
CA SER A 120 8.36 14.23 8.19
C SER A 120 7.65 14.26 9.55
N GLU A 121 7.89 15.31 10.35
CA GLU A 121 7.15 15.51 11.59
C GLU A 121 5.63 15.59 11.29
N GLY A 122 4.85 14.67 11.87
CA GLY A 122 3.41 14.58 11.65
C GLY A 122 2.96 13.42 10.74
N SER A 123 3.89 12.77 10.04
CA SER A 123 3.58 11.54 9.31
C SER A 123 3.27 10.40 10.27
N SER A 124 2.01 9.96 10.24
CA SER A 124 1.49 8.93 11.13
C SER A 124 1.02 7.73 10.32
N ILE A 125 1.45 6.54 10.73
CA ILE A 125 0.97 5.28 10.15
C ILE A 125 -0.56 5.17 10.29
N GLU A 126 -1.15 5.70 11.36
CA GLU A 126 -2.60 5.70 11.56
C GLU A 126 -3.32 6.56 10.50
N GLU A 127 -2.76 7.71 10.14
CA GLU A 127 -3.33 8.57 9.09
C GLU A 127 -3.17 7.95 7.71
N ILE A 128 -2.03 7.29 7.44
CA ILE A 128 -1.80 6.52 6.22
C ILE A 128 -2.84 5.38 6.12
N LEU A 129 -3.08 4.63 7.19
CA LEU A 129 -4.09 3.57 7.22
C LEU A 129 -5.50 4.11 6.93
N LYS A 130 -5.87 5.26 7.52
CA LYS A 130 -7.15 5.93 7.22
C LYS A 130 -7.25 6.36 5.76
N LYS A 131 -6.17 6.91 5.20
CA LYS A 131 -6.09 7.31 3.78
C LYS A 131 -6.33 6.11 2.87
N ILE A 132 -5.61 5.01 3.09
CA ILE A 132 -5.73 3.78 2.30
C ILE A 132 -7.17 3.25 2.34
N LYS A 133 -7.78 3.16 3.53
CA LYS A 133 -9.18 2.70 3.66
C LYS A 133 -10.17 3.56 2.89
N ARG A 134 -10.03 4.90 2.94
CA ARG A 134 -10.89 5.82 2.19
C ARG A 134 -10.72 5.65 0.68
N GLU A 135 -9.51 5.43 0.21
CA GLU A 135 -9.25 5.17 -1.21
C GLU A 135 -9.89 3.85 -1.66
N GLU A 136 -9.79 2.79 -0.86
CA GLU A 136 -10.43 1.51 -1.16
C GLU A 136 -11.95 1.60 -1.16
N GLU A 137 -12.54 2.30 -0.18
CA GLU A 137 -13.98 2.55 -0.11
C GLU A 137 -14.45 3.33 -1.34
N LYS A 138 -13.74 4.41 -1.68
CA LYS A 138 -14.04 5.22 -2.87
C LYS A 138 -13.95 4.38 -4.15
N ARG A 139 -12.90 3.56 -4.30
CA ARG A 139 -12.75 2.68 -5.46
C ARG A 139 -13.92 1.69 -5.57
N ARG A 140 -14.31 1.07 -4.45
CA ARG A 140 -15.46 0.14 -4.42
C ARG A 140 -16.77 0.85 -4.77
N GLU A 141 -16.98 2.07 -4.30
CA GLU A 141 -18.16 2.85 -4.65
C GLU A 141 -18.18 3.20 -6.15
N GLU A 142 -17.03 3.60 -6.70
CA GLU A 142 -16.89 3.89 -8.13
C GLU A 142 -17.14 2.65 -8.99
N GLU A 143 -16.60 1.49 -8.62
CA GLU A 143 -16.85 0.21 -9.29
C GLU A 143 -18.32 -0.19 -9.22
N ARG A 144 -18.94 -0.11 -8.03
CA ARG A 144 -20.37 -0.42 -7.85
C ARG A 144 -21.23 0.47 -8.73
N LYS A 145 -20.97 1.78 -8.73
CA LYS A 145 -21.71 2.75 -9.56
C LYS A 145 -21.51 2.49 -11.05
N LYS A 146 -20.30 2.09 -11.46
CA LYS A 146 -20.00 1.69 -12.84
C LYS A 146 -20.82 0.46 -13.23
N GLU A 147 -20.81 -0.59 -12.42
CA GLU A 147 -21.59 -1.81 -12.65
C GLU A 147 -23.09 -1.56 -12.71
N GLU A 148 -23.63 -0.75 -11.79
CA GLU A 148 -25.05 -0.37 -11.80
C GLU A 148 -25.41 0.37 -13.10
N THR A 149 -24.58 1.32 -13.53
CA THR A 149 -24.82 2.10 -14.75
C THR A 149 -24.73 1.22 -16.00
N LEU A 150 -23.75 0.31 -16.07
CA LEU A 150 -23.63 -0.65 -17.18
C LEU A 150 -24.83 -1.60 -17.22
N LYS A 151 -25.32 -2.07 -16.07
CA LYS A 151 -26.54 -2.88 -15.99
C LYS A 151 -27.77 -2.14 -16.50
N GLU A 152 -27.94 -0.86 -16.14
CA GLU A 152 -29.04 -0.04 -16.69
C GLU A 152 -28.98 0.05 -18.22
N LEU A 153 -27.77 0.26 -18.78
CA LEU A 153 -27.57 0.35 -20.22
C LEU A 153 -27.82 -0.98 -20.93
N SER A 154 -27.35 -2.09 -20.36
CA SER A 154 -27.61 -3.44 -20.89
C SER A 154 -29.10 -3.74 -20.92
N ALA A 155 -29.85 -3.37 -19.87
CA ALA A 155 -31.30 -3.54 -19.84
C ALA A 155 -32.02 -2.70 -20.92
N LEU A 156 -31.49 -1.54 -21.29
CA LEU A 156 -32.01 -0.76 -22.43
C LEU A 156 -31.71 -1.47 -23.77
N LYS A 157 -30.51 -2.03 -23.94
CA LYS A 157 -30.17 -2.82 -25.14
C LYS A 157 -31.12 -4.01 -25.31
N GLU A 158 -31.43 -4.72 -24.21
CA GLU A 158 -32.39 -5.84 -24.20
C GLU A 158 -33.83 -5.42 -24.52
N LYS A 159 -34.22 -4.19 -24.14
CA LYS A 159 -35.52 -3.60 -24.51
C LYS A 159 -35.61 -3.18 -25.99
N GLY A 160 -34.56 -3.43 -26.78
CA GLY A 160 -34.52 -3.15 -28.21
C GLY A 160 -33.90 -1.80 -28.58
N PHE A 161 -33.32 -1.06 -27.63
CA PHE A 161 -32.59 0.17 -27.95
C PHE A 161 -31.23 -0.14 -28.57
N ASN A 162 -30.91 0.53 -29.68
CA ASN A 162 -29.62 0.36 -30.34
C ASN A 162 -28.52 1.13 -29.59
N LEU A 163 -27.65 0.40 -28.87
CA LEU A 163 -26.53 0.94 -28.09
C LEU A 163 -25.18 0.43 -28.64
N PRO A 164 -24.71 0.93 -29.80
CA PRO A 164 -23.56 0.37 -30.54
C PRO A 164 -22.21 0.59 -29.84
N THR A 165 -22.14 1.52 -28.88
CA THR A 165 -20.93 1.85 -28.12
C THR A 165 -20.87 1.20 -26.75
N LEU A 166 -21.89 0.43 -26.34
CA LEU A 166 -21.94 -0.20 -25.03
C LEU A 166 -20.73 -1.12 -24.78
N GLU A 167 -20.40 -1.98 -25.74
CA GLU A 167 -19.26 -2.91 -25.65
C GLU A 167 -17.91 -2.20 -25.55
N LYS A 168 -17.81 -0.96 -26.06
CA LYS A 168 -16.58 -0.16 -25.97
C LYS A 168 -16.40 0.48 -24.59
N ILE A 169 -17.48 0.73 -23.85
CA ILE A 169 -17.43 1.46 -22.57
C ILE A 169 -17.40 0.54 -21.34
N GLU A 170 -17.63 -0.76 -21.49
CA GLU A 170 -17.54 -1.73 -20.37
C GLU A 170 -16.15 -1.70 -19.70
N GLY A 171 -15.09 -1.53 -20.49
CA GLY A 171 -13.72 -1.37 -20.01
C GLY A 171 -13.33 0.06 -19.60
N ALA A 172 -14.17 1.07 -19.85
CA ALA A 172 -13.81 2.48 -19.69
C ALA A 172 -13.85 2.96 -18.22
N PRO A 173 -13.19 4.08 -17.88
CA PRO A 173 -13.35 4.74 -16.58
C PRO A 173 -14.81 5.09 -16.28
N LEU A 174 -15.17 5.14 -14.99
CA LEU A 174 -16.54 5.47 -14.54
C LEU A 174 -17.09 6.74 -15.21
N GLN A 175 -16.25 7.77 -15.35
CA GLN A 175 -16.65 9.05 -15.94
C GLN A 175 -17.20 8.89 -17.37
N GLU A 176 -16.51 8.10 -18.21
CA GLU A 176 -16.95 7.84 -19.59
C GLU A 176 -18.25 7.03 -19.64
N VAL A 177 -18.41 6.07 -18.72
CA VAL A 177 -19.64 5.27 -18.58
C VAL A 177 -20.82 6.18 -18.20
N LEU A 178 -20.63 7.10 -17.27
CA LEU A 178 -21.67 8.05 -16.83
C LEU A 178 -22.05 9.02 -17.95
N GLU A 179 -21.06 9.58 -18.67
CA GLU A 179 -21.31 10.47 -19.80
C GLU A 179 -22.08 9.76 -20.92
N TYR A 180 -21.75 8.50 -21.21
CA TYR A 180 -22.49 7.72 -22.18
C TYR A 180 -23.92 7.44 -21.72
N ALA A 181 -24.11 7.03 -20.47
CA ALA A 181 -25.44 6.80 -19.90
C ALA A 181 -26.31 8.06 -19.95
N GLU A 182 -25.72 9.23 -19.69
CA GLU A 182 -26.42 10.51 -19.79
C GLU A 182 -26.86 10.83 -21.23
N ARG A 183 -25.96 10.62 -22.22
CA ARG A 183 -26.30 10.79 -23.65
C ARG A 183 -27.45 9.89 -24.08
N VAL A 184 -27.44 8.62 -23.65
CA VAL A 184 -28.53 7.67 -23.91
C VAL A 184 -29.83 8.15 -23.26
N LYS A 185 -29.80 8.50 -21.96
CA LYS A 185 -30.98 9.00 -21.23
C LYS A 185 -31.57 10.26 -21.89
N ASN A 186 -30.73 11.16 -22.41
CA ASN A 186 -31.18 12.36 -23.12
C ASN A 186 -31.77 12.06 -24.50
N ALA A 187 -31.22 11.08 -25.22
CA ALA A 187 -31.77 10.64 -26.51
C ALA A 187 -33.15 9.98 -26.35
N LEU A 188 -33.38 9.25 -25.24
CA LEU A 188 -34.66 8.59 -24.94
C LEU A 188 -35.80 9.53 -24.53
N LYS A 189 -35.49 10.77 -24.15
CA LYS A 189 -36.48 11.79 -23.75
C LYS A 189 -37.02 12.60 -24.93
N ARG A 190 -36.47 12.42 -26.13
CA ARG A 190 -36.89 13.08 -27.38
C ARG A 190 -37.77 12.15 -28.19
#